data_AF-A0A0P9IUE3-F1
#
_entry.id   AF-A0A0P9IUE3-F1
#
_cell.length_a   1.000
_cell.length_b   1.000
_cell.length_c   1.000
_cell.angle_alpha   90.00
_cell.angle_beta   90.00
_cell.angle_gamma   90.00
#
_symmetry.space_group_name_H-M   'P 1'
#
loop_
_entity.id
_entity.type
_entity.pdbx_description
1 polymer ?
#
loop_
_entity_poly.entity_id
_entity_poly.type
_entity_poly.pdbx_seq_one_letter_code
_entity_poly.pdbx_strand_id
1 'polypeptide(L)'
;FPHHSFATYLASLLSLLIATFLGFCDDVFDIRWRFKLPIPIIASVPLLVTYAAGHGVTDVVLPRVFRIRELLGAVATNGVVHLGPLYYLYMSMLSTFCTNSINILAGVNGVEVTQALVIALSIILNDLLYLTFSLSPLVPLVPHLPVALALRLPPPDQLAAMSWTAGFAHGSRELADRHAFSLYFMLPLVGVCLGLLKHNWYPSRAFVGDTFCYFSGMAFAVVGILGHFSKTLLALFVPQIVNFVYSTPQLFGLVPCPRHRLPRLDPATGKLTPSWAVVRPRVQRTSRDKAGVALLVALERVGLVALQRDPHSRDVTATTNLTVLNLLLLRGGSVREDTLTKRLAACQVAGTVLAFALRYGAGRWAYGEEGGRA
;
A
#
# COMPACT_ATOMS: atom_id res chain seq x y z
N PHE A 1 18.47 -18.21 18.12
CA PHE A 1 18.06 -16.96 17.45
C PHE A 1 18.75 -15.79 18.14
N PRO A 2 19.39 -14.86 17.43
CA PRO A 2 19.92 -13.65 18.05
C PRO A 2 18.79 -12.87 18.72
N HIS A 3 19.00 -12.39 19.96
CA HIS A 3 17.97 -11.73 20.76
C HIS A 3 17.37 -10.50 20.05
N HIS A 4 18.19 -9.75 19.30
CA HIS A 4 17.74 -8.57 18.55
C HIS A 4 16.69 -8.94 17.49
N SER A 5 17.01 -9.90 16.60
CA SER A 5 16.09 -10.34 15.54
C SER A 5 14.80 -10.93 16.11
N PHE A 6 14.89 -11.62 17.24
CA PHE A 6 13.72 -12.16 17.93
C PHE A 6 12.85 -11.04 18.53
N ALA A 7 13.44 -10.03 19.17
CA ALA A 7 12.72 -8.88 19.68
C ALA A 7 12.01 -8.09 18.56
N THR A 8 12.70 -7.84 17.45
CA THR A 8 12.12 -7.20 16.25
C THR A 8 10.93 -7.99 15.71
N TYR A 9 11.04 -9.32 15.63
CA TYR A 9 9.95 -10.20 15.20
C TYR A 9 8.75 -10.17 16.15
N LEU A 10 8.98 -10.29 17.46
CA LEU A 10 7.90 -10.24 18.46
C LEU A 10 7.21 -8.87 18.51
N ALA A 11 7.96 -7.77 18.43
CA ALA A 11 7.39 -6.42 18.40
C ALA A 11 6.51 -6.21 17.15
N SER A 12 6.93 -6.77 16.02
CA SER A 12 6.15 -6.75 14.78
C SER A 12 4.84 -7.52 14.88
N LEU A 13 4.89 -8.73 15.47
CA LEU A 13 3.69 -9.51 15.76
C LEU A 13 2.77 -8.79 16.75
N LEU A 14 3.32 -8.14 17.77
CA LEU A 14 2.54 -7.36 18.73
C LEU A 14 1.84 -6.17 18.05
N SER A 15 2.55 -5.42 17.20
CA SER A 15 1.96 -4.34 16.40
C SER A 15 0.84 -4.84 15.49
N LEU A 16 1.02 -5.99 14.83
CA LEU A 16 -0.02 -6.63 14.01
C LEU A 16 -1.24 -7.07 14.83
N LEU A 17 -1.01 -7.67 16.00
CA LEU A 17 -2.08 -8.11 16.89
C LEU A 17 -2.89 -6.92 17.39
N ILE A 18 -2.24 -5.84 17.81
CA ILE A 18 -2.90 -4.61 18.26
C ILE A 18 -3.69 -3.98 17.10
N ALA A 19 -3.11 -3.89 15.90
CA ALA A 19 -3.81 -3.35 14.73
C ALA A 19 -5.05 -4.17 14.37
N THR A 20 -4.93 -5.50 14.39
CA THR A 20 -6.03 -6.42 14.10
C THR A 20 -7.13 -6.29 15.15
N PHE A 21 -6.77 -6.29 16.43
CA PHE A 21 -7.71 -6.15 17.54
C PHE A 21 -8.43 -4.81 17.52
N LEU A 22 -7.70 -3.70 17.31
CA LEU A 22 -8.32 -2.38 17.24
C LEU A 22 -9.16 -2.19 15.98
N GLY A 23 -8.80 -2.82 14.86
CA GLY A 23 -9.64 -2.87 13.66
C GLY A 23 -10.94 -3.64 13.91
N PHE A 24 -10.87 -4.76 14.63
CA PHE A 24 -12.04 -5.49 15.09
C PHE A 24 -12.92 -4.64 16.02
N CYS A 25 -12.33 -3.91 16.97
CA CYS A 25 -13.07 -2.97 17.79
C CYS A 25 -13.73 -1.86 16.95
N ASP A 26 -13.06 -1.36 15.90
CA ASP A 26 -13.64 -0.37 14.98
C ASP A 26 -14.90 -0.93 14.29
N ASP A 27 -14.81 -2.15 13.76
CA ASP A 27 -15.95 -2.84 13.14
C ASP A 27 -17.11 -3.09 14.12
N VAL A 28 -16.81 -3.50 15.37
CA VAL A 28 -17.84 -3.82 16.38
C VAL A 28 -18.51 -2.57 16.95
N PHE A 29 -17.73 -1.49 17.17
CA PHE A 29 -18.21 -0.29 17.86
C PHE A 29 -18.57 0.87 16.92
N ASP A 30 -18.39 0.75 15.61
CA ASP A 30 -18.57 1.82 14.59
C ASP A 30 -17.89 3.12 15.05
N ILE A 31 -16.57 3.05 15.27
CA ILE A 31 -15.81 4.14 15.88
C ILE A 31 -15.85 5.37 14.95
N ARG A 32 -16.09 6.55 15.54
CA ARG A 32 -16.15 7.81 14.78
C ARG A 32 -14.79 8.11 14.12
N TRP A 33 -14.82 8.65 12.90
CA TRP A 33 -13.63 8.95 12.09
C TRP A 33 -12.48 9.67 12.83
N ARG A 34 -12.80 10.59 13.75
CA ARG A 34 -11.80 11.34 14.55
C ARG A 34 -10.95 10.45 15.45
N PHE A 35 -11.45 9.27 15.80
CA PHE A 35 -10.76 8.28 16.62
C PHE A 35 -10.15 7.15 15.77
N LYS A 36 -10.38 7.12 14.46
CA LYS A 36 -9.73 6.17 13.55
C LYS A 36 -8.25 6.51 13.31
N LEU A 37 -7.89 7.79 13.25
CA LEU A 37 -6.50 8.22 13.03
C LEU A 37 -5.53 7.79 14.16
N PRO A 38 -5.89 7.86 15.45
CA PRO A 38 -5.03 7.37 16.54
C PRO A 38 -4.81 5.85 16.57
N ILE A 39 -5.73 5.04 16.02
CA ILE A 39 -5.65 3.58 16.13
C ILE A 39 -4.34 3.01 15.56
N PRO A 40 -3.96 3.30 14.30
CA PRO A 40 -2.70 2.81 13.75
C PRO A 40 -1.45 3.39 14.42
N ILE A 41 -1.56 4.61 14.99
CA ILE A 41 -0.49 5.25 15.74
C ILE A 41 -0.18 4.42 16.98
N ILE A 42 -1.20 4.09 17.77
CA ILE A 42 -1.07 3.25 18.97
C ILE A 42 -0.53 1.86 18.59
N ALA A 43 -1.09 1.26 17.54
CA ALA A 43 -0.65 -0.05 17.08
C ALA A 43 0.81 -0.08 16.59
N SER A 44 1.36 1.05 16.13
CA SER A 44 2.76 1.17 15.70
C SER A 44 3.77 1.34 16.85
N VAL A 45 3.33 1.58 18.08
CA VAL A 45 4.24 1.87 19.21
C VAL A 45 5.27 0.75 19.47
N PRO A 46 4.91 -0.54 19.53
CA PRO A 46 5.90 -1.61 19.72
C PRO A 46 7.00 -1.59 18.68
N LEU A 47 6.61 -1.45 17.41
CA LEU A 47 7.53 -1.31 16.27
C LEU A 47 8.49 -0.11 16.45
N LEU A 48 7.98 1.06 16.81
CA LEU A 48 8.79 2.27 16.99
C LEU A 48 9.78 2.14 18.17
N VAL A 49 9.33 1.54 19.28
CA VAL A 49 10.19 1.30 20.45
C VAL A 49 11.32 0.34 20.11
N THR A 50 11.05 -0.74 19.39
CA THR A 50 12.09 -1.68 18.97
C THR A 50 13.05 -1.06 17.95
N TYR A 51 12.57 -0.20 17.05
CA TYR A 51 13.44 0.56 16.15
C TYR A 51 14.39 1.48 16.92
N ALA A 52 13.89 2.17 17.95
CA ALA A 52 14.70 3.03 18.80
C ALA A 52 15.71 2.24 19.65
N ALA A 53 15.27 1.14 20.27
CA ALA A 53 16.13 0.28 21.10
C ALA A 53 17.23 -0.42 20.29
N GLY A 54 16.97 -0.71 19.01
CA GLY A 54 17.94 -1.25 18.07
C GLY A 54 18.90 -0.21 17.48
N HIS A 55 18.87 1.05 17.95
CA HIS A 55 19.64 2.17 17.39
C HIS A 55 19.40 2.35 15.87
N GLY A 56 18.14 2.24 15.44
CA GLY A 56 17.76 2.35 14.04
C GLY A 56 18.14 3.70 13.43
N VAL A 57 18.64 3.67 12.19
CA VAL A 57 19.13 4.84 11.46
C VAL A 57 17.98 5.81 11.19
N THR A 58 18.19 7.10 11.45
CA THR A 58 17.16 8.15 11.17
C THR A 58 17.57 9.10 10.04
N ASP A 59 18.66 8.77 9.36
CA ASP A 59 19.14 9.46 8.18
C ASP A 59 18.34 9.04 6.94
N VAL A 60 17.97 10.03 6.13
CA VAL A 60 17.26 9.81 4.87
C VAL A 60 18.09 10.37 3.72
N VAL A 61 18.25 9.56 2.68
CA VAL A 61 18.85 9.99 1.42
C VAL A 61 17.79 10.64 0.52
N LEU A 62 17.98 11.90 0.17
CA LEU A 62 17.15 12.66 -0.76
C LEU A 62 17.51 12.33 -2.22
N PRO A 63 16.51 12.22 -3.13
CA PRO A 63 16.78 12.08 -4.56
C PRO A 63 17.37 13.39 -5.13
N ARG A 64 18.01 13.33 -6.29
CA ARG A 64 18.51 14.49 -7.06
C ARG A 64 17.42 15.16 -7.90
N VAL A 65 16.25 14.55 -7.98
CA VAL A 65 15.13 15.01 -8.81
C VAL A 65 14.57 16.34 -8.28
N PHE A 66 14.14 17.22 -9.18
CA PHE A 66 13.56 18.53 -8.87
C PHE A 66 14.42 19.46 -8.00
N ARG A 67 15.74 19.28 -8.00
CA ARG A 67 16.69 20.10 -7.23
C ARG A 67 16.39 20.14 -5.72
N ILE A 68 15.80 19.06 -5.20
CA ILE A 68 15.38 19.00 -3.80
C ILE A 68 16.57 19.00 -2.82
N ARG A 69 17.73 18.51 -3.26
CA ARG A 69 18.97 18.58 -2.47
C ARG A 69 19.44 20.02 -2.31
N GLU A 70 19.37 20.82 -3.36
CA GLU A 70 19.69 22.26 -3.29
C GLU A 70 18.67 23.01 -2.43
N LEU A 71 17.38 22.74 -2.61
CA LEU A 71 16.31 23.39 -1.86
C LEU A 71 16.45 23.17 -0.34
N LEU A 72 16.87 21.97 0.07
CA LEU A 72 17.03 21.59 1.47
C LEU A 72 18.47 21.71 1.99
N GLY A 73 19.39 22.30 1.21
CA GLY A 73 20.78 22.49 1.63
C GLY A 73 21.58 21.20 1.83
N ALA A 74 21.12 20.07 1.28
CA ALA A 74 21.71 18.75 1.46
C ALA A 74 22.75 18.37 0.38
N VAL A 75 23.23 19.33 -0.41
CA VAL A 75 24.20 19.06 -1.49
C VAL A 75 25.55 18.62 -0.90
N ALA A 76 26.02 19.31 0.15
CA ALA A 76 27.30 19.03 0.80
C ALA A 76 27.36 17.64 1.47
N THR A 77 26.21 17.11 1.89
CA THR A 77 26.08 15.77 2.50
C THR A 77 25.69 14.69 1.49
N ASN A 78 25.83 14.95 0.19
CA ASN A 78 25.40 14.08 -0.91
C ASN A 78 23.91 13.64 -0.79
N GLY A 79 23.07 14.48 -0.22
CA GLY A 79 21.64 14.25 -0.02
C GLY A 79 21.26 13.55 1.29
N VAL A 80 22.21 13.26 2.18
CA VAL A 80 21.91 12.67 3.50
C VAL A 80 21.39 13.76 4.44
N VAL A 81 20.21 13.53 5.03
CA VAL A 81 19.58 14.43 5.99
C VAL A 81 19.20 13.64 7.24
N HIS A 82 19.67 14.09 8.40
CA HIS A 82 19.33 13.52 9.69
C HIS A 82 17.99 14.07 10.18
N LEU A 83 16.95 13.23 10.23
CA LEU A 83 15.60 13.65 10.64
C LEU A 83 15.35 13.49 12.15
N GLY A 84 16.08 12.60 12.83
CA GLY A 84 15.91 12.36 14.27
C GLY A 84 14.45 12.03 14.64
N PRO A 85 13.83 12.74 15.60
CA PRO A 85 12.43 12.51 16.01
C PRO A 85 11.40 12.57 14.87
N LEU A 86 11.65 13.37 13.83
CA LEU A 86 10.74 13.46 12.68
C LEU A 86 10.68 12.15 11.88
N TYR A 87 11.72 11.32 11.95
CA TYR A 87 11.71 10.00 11.33
C TYR A 87 10.72 9.05 12.03
N TYR A 88 10.59 9.13 13.35
CA TYR A 88 9.61 8.36 14.12
C TYR A 88 8.17 8.81 13.82
N LEU A 89 7.96 10.12 13.68
CA LEU A 89 6.68 10.65 13.20
C LEU A 89 6.35 10.11 11.80
N TYR A 90 7.34 10.10 10.89
CA TYR A 90 7.18 9.51 9.57
C TYR A 90 6.79 8.02 9.63
N MET A 91 7.47 7.20 10.44
CA MET A 91 7.15 5.77 10.59
C MET A 91 5.73 5.56 11.12
N SER A 92 5.33 6.36 12.13
CA SER A 92 3.97 6.34 12.65
C SER A 92 2.93 6.72 11.60
N MET A 93 3.18 7.79 10.84
CA MET A 93 2.30 8.23 9.75
C MET A 93 2.28 7.25 8.58
N LEU A 94 3.37 6.53 8.30
CA LEU A 94 3.41 5.49 7.29
C LEU A 94 2.47 4.34 7.65
N SER A 95 2.48 3.90 8.92
CA SER A 95 1.49 2.93 9.43
C SER A 95 0.06 3.43 9.26
N THR A 96 -0.23 4.65 9.72
CA THR A 96 -1.56 5.26 9.57
C THR A 96 -1.97 5.40 8.11
N PHE A 97 -1.05 5.72 7.21
CA PHE A 97 -1.31 5.81 5.79
C PHE A 97 -1.62 4.44 5.19
N CYS A 98 -0.81 3.41 5.45
CA CYS A 98 -1.02 2.08 4.87
C CYS A 98 -2.38 1.49 5.26
N THR A 99 -2.80 1.61 6.53
CA THR A 99 -4.09 1.09 6.99
C THR A 99 -5.28 1.85 6.41
N ASN A 100 -5.25 3.18 6.49
CA ASN A 100 -6.38 4.00 6.03
C ASN A 100 -6.48 4.05 4.51
N SER A 101 -5.36 4.02 3.78
CA SER A 101 -5.36 4.14 2.32
C SER A 101 -5.98 2.93 1.62
N ILE A 102 -5.77 1.72 2.16
CA ILE A 102 -6.50 0.51 1.75
C ILE A 102 -7.98 0.67 2.12
N ASN A 103 -8.27 1.12 3.34
CA ASN A 103 -9.64 1.23 3.83
C ASN A 103 -10.51 2.24 3.04
N ILE A 104 -9.94 3.34 2.55
CA ILE A 104 -10.69 4.31 1.73
C ILE A 104 -10.77 3.91 0.24
N LEU A 105 -10.02 2.89 -0.18
CA LEU A 105 -10.07 2.30 -1.51
C LEU A 105 -10.79 0.94 -1.42
N ALA A 106 -12.05 0.99 -1.02
CA ALA A 106 -12.84 -0.17 -0.60
C ALA A 106 -14.30 -0.06 -1.06
N GLY A 107 -15.12 -1.07 -0.70
CA GLY A 107 -16.57 -1.05 -0.88
C GLY A 107 -17.07 -1.71 -2.17
N VAL A 108 -16.24 -2.56 -2.78
CA VAL A 108 -16.57 -3.38 -3.95
C VAL A 108 -16.00 -4.77 -3.72
N ASN A 109 -16.78 -5.82 -4.01
CA ASN A 109 -16.45 -7.20 -3.75
C ASN A 109 -15.04 -7.59 -4.23
N GLY A 110 -14.18 -8.01 -3.29
CA GLY A 110 -12.82 -8.44 -3.55
C GLY A 110 -11.76 -7.34 -3.60
N VAL A 111 -12.11 -6.05 -3.56
CA VAL A 111 -11.15 -4.95 -3.82
C VAL A 111 -10.08 -4.84 -2.74
N GLU A 112 -10.46 -4.91 -1.47
CA GLU A 112 -9.57 -4.77 -0.31
C GLU A 112 -8.53 -5.91 -0.30
N VAL A 113 -9.01 -7.14 -0.48
CA VAL A 113 -8.14 -8.33 -0.49
C VAL A 113 -7.29 -8.39 -1.75
N THR A 114 -7.83 -8.04 -2.91
CA THR A 114 -7.09 -8.11 -4.18
C THR A 114 -5.94 -7.12 -4.22
N GLN A 115 -6.15 -5.87 -3.81
CA GLN A 115 -5.07 -4.89 -3.80
C GLN A 115 -3.97 -5.27 -2.79
N ALA A 116 -4.34 -5.76 -1.61
CA ALA A 116 -3.40 -6.24 -0.60
C ALA A 116 -2.61 -7.47 -1.12
N LEU A 117 -3.27 -8.41 -1.78
CA LEU A 117 -2.62 -9.57 -2.37
C LEU A 117 -1.59 -9.18 -3.43
N VAL A 118 -1.93 -8.27 -4.34
CA VAL A 118 -1.00 -7.79 -5.37
C VAL A 118 0.19 -7.06 -4.75
N ILE A 119 -0.04 -6.21 -3.74
CA ILE A 119 1.04 -5.52 -3.01
C ILE A 119 1.94 -6.54 -2.30
N ALA A 120 1.38 -7.51 -1.57
CA ALA A 120 2.16 -8.54 -0.87
C ALA A 120 3.01 -9.39 -1.83
N LEU A 121 2.43 -9.82 -2.95
CA LEU A 121 3.17 -10.53 -4.01
C LEU A 121 4.27 -9.65 -4.63
N SER A 122 4.03 -8.35 -4.75
CA SER A 122 5.04 -7.40 -5.24
C SER A 122 6.18 -7.25 -4.24
N ILE A 123 5.90 -7.17 -2.93
CA ILE A 123 6.94 -7.13 -1.90
C ILE A 123 7.73 -8.44 -1.88
N ILE A 124 7.07 -9.59 -1.98
CA ILE A 124 7.76 -10.88 -2.11
C ILE A 124 8.68 -10.88 -3.32
N LEU A 125 8.19 -10.46 -4.50
CA LEU A 125 9.02 -10.38 -5.70
C LEU A 125 10.24 -9.46 -5.49
N ASN A 126 10.05 -8.32 -4.83
CA ASN A 126 11.15 -7.45 -4.43
C ASN A 126 12.14 -8.18 -3.52
N ASP A 127 11.66 -8.84 -2.47
CA ASP A 127 12.50 -9.54 -1.49
C ASP A 127 13.33 -10.65 -2.14
N LEU A 128 12.74 -11.44 -3.04
CA LEU A 128 13.43 -12.52 -3.75
C LEU A 128 14.65 -12.01 -4.55
N LEU A 129 14.65 -10.75 -5.01
CA LEU A 129 15.79 -10.16 -5.73
C LEU A 129 17.02 -9.95 -4.84
N TYR A 130 16.82 -9.76 -3.53
CA TYR A 130 17.89 -9.52 -2.56
C TYR A 130 18.36 -10.80 -1.86
N LEU A 131 17.67 -11.92 -2.06
CA LEU A 131 18.00 -13.16 -1.38
C LEU A 131 18.93 -14.07 -2.19
N THR A 132 19.61 -14.94 -1.45
CA THR A 132 20.37 -16.05 -2.02
C THR A 132 19.68 -17.35 -1.61
N PHE A 133 19.28 -18.12 -2.61
CA PHE A 133 18.64 -19.42 -2.41
C PHE A 133 19.70 -20.51 -2.52
N SER A 134 19.71 -21.43 -1.56
CA SER A 134 20.53 -22.65 -1.61
C SER A 134 19.63 -23.86 -1.46
N LEU A 135 19.93 -24.94 -2.19
CA LEU A 135 19.23 -26.22 -2.03
C LEU A 135 19.77 -27.04 -0.84
N SER A 136 20.82 -26.57 -0.15
CA SER A 136 21.40 -27.25 1.01
C SER A 136 20.37 -27.74 2.04
N PRO A 137 19.34 -26.95 2.43
CA PRO A 137 18.32 -27.42 3.38
C PRO A 137 17.43 -28.57 2.86
N LEU A 138 17.34 -28.75 1.54
CA LEU A 138 16.53 -29.79 0.90
C LEU A 138 17.35 -31.06 0.59
N VAL A 139 18.68 -31.00 0.66
CA VAL A 139 19.57 -32.16 0.45
C VAL A 139 19.18 -33.36 1.34
N PRO A 140 18.83 -33.20 2.64
CA PRO A 140 18.39 -34.32 3.47
C PRO A 140 17.10 -35.00 3.00
N LEU A 141 16.31 -34.36 2.13
CA LEU A 141 15.07 -34.92 1.59
C LEU A 141 15.30 -35.74 0.31
N VAL A 142 16.47 -35.62 -0.33
CA VAL A 142 16.79 -36.33 -1.58
C VAL A 142 16.65 -37.85 -1.47
N PRO A 143 17.05 -38.52 -0.37
CA PRO A 143 16.85 -39.96 -0.21
C PRO A 143 15.38 -40.39 -0.16
N HIS A 144 14.44 -39.47 0.12
CA HIS A 144 13.02 -39.74 0.20
C HIS A 144 12.26 -39.46 -1.12
N LEU A 145 12.96 -38.96 -2.15
CA LEU A 145 12.35 -38.72 -3.46
C LEU A 145 12.16 -40.04 -4.22
N PRO A 146 11.16 -40.12 -5.12
CA PRO A 146 11.03 -41.24 -6.03
C PRO A 146 12.35 -41.48 -6.78
N VAL A 147 12.78 -42.75 -6.86
CA VAL A 147 14.09 -43.13 -7.44
C VAL A 147 14.31 -42.53 -8.83
N ALA A 148 13.27 -42.49 -9.67
CA ALA A 148 13.32 -41.88 -11.00
C ALA A 148 13.69 -40.39 -11.00
N LEU A 149 13.36 -39.67 -9.93
CA LEU A 149 13.63 -38.24 -9.76
C LEU A 149 14.98 -38.02 -9.06
N ALA A 150 15.32 -38.85 -8.08
CA ALA A 150 16.62 -38.82 -7.40
C ALA A 150 17.79 -39.05 -8.37
N LEU A 151 17.63 -39.96 -9.35
CA LEU A 151 18.64 -40.24 -10.37
C LEU A 151 18.90 -39.08 -11.35
N ARG A 152 18.00 -38.08 -11.42
CA ARG A 152 18.16 -36.90 -12.28
C ARG A 152 18.83 -35.73 -11.57
N LEU A 153 19.05 -35.83 -10.26
CA LEU A 153 19.65 -34.77 -9.47
C LEU A 153 21.18 -34.91 -9.41
N PRO A 154 21.91 -33.79 -9.34
CA PRO A 154 23.34 -33.80 -9.03
C PRO A 154 23.65 -34.52 -7.72
N PRO A 155 24.91 -34.97 -7.52
CA PRO A 155 25.39 -35.47 -6.24
C PRO A 155 25.04 -34.52 -5.06
N PRO A 156 24.72 -35.04 -3.86
CA PRO A 156 24.30 -34.23 -2.71
C PRO A 156 25.24 -33.09 -2.32
N ASP A 157 26.55 -33.30 -2.44
CA ASP A 157 27.61 -32.33 -2.19
C ASP A 157 27.57 -31.18 -3.22
N GLN A 158 27.40 -31.50 -4.49
CA GLN A 158 27.22 -30.50 -5.54
C GLN A 158 25.91 -29.74 -5.37
N LEU A 159 24.81 -30.45 -5.07
CA LEU A 159 23.50 -29.85 -4.82
C LEU A 159 23.53 -28.87 -3.64
N ALA A 160 24.26 -29.22 -2.57
CA ALA A 160 24.45 -28.35 -1.40
C ALA A 160 25.21 -27.07 -1.73
N ALA A 161 26.17 -27.14 -2.66
CA ALA A 161 26.99 -26.00 -3.09
C ALA A 161 26.26 -25.09 -4.09
N MET A 162 25.17 -25.55 -4.72
CA MET A 162 24.39 -24.73 -5.65
C MET A 162 23.68 -23.60 -4.90
N SER A 163 23.89 -22.37 -5.38
CA SER A 163 23.17 -21.19 -4.92
C SER A 163 22.76 -20.30 -6.08
N TRP A 164 21.61 -19.64 -5.93
CA TRP A 164 21.05 -18.72 -6.90
C TRP A 164 20.76 -17.39 -6.22
N THR A 165 21.19 -16.29 -6.83
CA THR A 165 20.85 -14.94 -6.38
C THR A 165 20.69 -14.04 -7.60
N ALA A 166 19.78 -13.06 -7.51
CA ALA A 166 19.70 -11.99 -8.50
C ALA A 166 20.76 -10.89 -8.25
N GLY A 167 21.52 -10.96 -7.16
CA GLY A 167 22.67 -10.10 -6.90
C GLY A 167 22.36 -8.71 -6.34
N PHE A 168 21.09 -8.37 -6.07
CA PHE A 168 20.70 -7.03 -5.60
C PHE A 168 21.12 -6.74 -4.15
N ALA A 169 21.45 -7.77 -3.37
CA ALA A 169 22.05 -7.56 -2.05
C ALA A 169 23.52 -7.10 -2.11
N HIS A 170 24.20 -7.21 -3.26
CA HIS A 170 25.61 -6.83 -3.42
C HIS A 170 26.56 -7.40 -2.34
N GLY A 171 26.27 -8.63 -1.86
CA GLY A 171 27.03 -9.28 -0.79
C GLY A 171 26.70 -8.80 0.63
N SER A 172 25.79 -7.84 0.80
CA SER A 172 25.34 -7.37 2.11
C SER A 172 24.41 -8.39 2.77
N ARG A 173 24.93 -9.04 3.82
CA ARG A 173 24.15 -9.95 4.67
C ARG A 173 23.01 -9.23 5.38
N GLU A 174 23.25 -8.02 5.85
CA GLU A 174 22.23 -7.23 6.55
C GLU A 174 21.02 -6.92 5.65
N LEU A 175 21.28 -6.57 4.38
CA LEU A 175 20.22 -6.32 3.41
C LEU A 175 19.44 -7.60 3.11
N ALA A 176 20.12 -8.74 2.93
CA ALA A 176 19.47 -10.02 2.75
C ALA A 176 18.61 -10.41 3.97
N ASP A 177 19.12 -10.22 5.19
CA ASP A 177 18.39 -10.52 6.43
C ASP A 177 17.13 -9.66 6.58
N ARG A 178 17.16 -8.38 6.17
CA ARG A 178 15.99 -7.48 6.12
C ARG A 178 14.91 -7.97 5.16
N HIS A 179 15.29 -8.44 3.97
CA HIS A 179 14.36 -9.00 2.99
C HIS A 179 13.84 -10.39 3.40
N ALA A 180 14.67 -11.21 4.06
CA ALA A 180 14.23 -12.48 4.64
C ALA A 180 13.20 -12.26 5.77
N PHE A 181 13.44 -11.24 6.62
CA PHE A 181 12.49 -10.82 7.65
C PHE A 181 11.14 -10.44 7.04
N SER A 182 11.13 -9.66 5.95
CA SER A 182 9.91 -9.29 5.23
C SER A 182 9.13 -10.52 4.74
N LEU A 183 9.81 -11.51 4.15
CA LEU A 183 9.17 -12.75 3.69
C LEU A 183 8.44 -13.51 4.80
N TYR A 184 8.95 -13.50 6.03
CA TYR A 184 8.28 -14.14 7.17
C TYR A 184 6.88 -13.58 7.46
N PHE A 185 6.60 -12.34 7.08
CA PHE A 185 5.27 -11.73 7.20
C PHE A 185 4.48 -11.76 5.90
N MET A 186 5.13 -11.54 4.76
CA MET A 186 4.43 -11.45 3.47
C MET A 186 3.90 -12.81 2.98
N LEU A 187 4.63 -13.91 3.21
CA LEU A 187 4.16 -15.24 2.82
C LEU A 187 2.87 -15.66 3.56
N PRO A 188 2.79 -15.57 4.91
CA PRO A 188 1.54 -15.77 5.62
C PRO A 188 0.43 -14.81 5.20
N LEU A 189 0.73 -13.54 4.94
CA LEU A 189 -0.26 -12.55 4.47
C LEU A 189 -0.87 -12.96 3.12
N VAL A 190 -0.06 -13.46 2.18
CA VAL A 190 -0.56 -14.04 0.92
C VAL A 190 -1.49 -15.21 1.21
N GLY A 191 -1.12 -16.13 2.11
CA GLY A 191 -1.98 -17.25 2.52
C GLY A 191 -3.33 -16.79 3.07
N VAL A 192 -3.33 -15.78 3.96
CA VAL A 192 -4.54 -15.15 4.49
C VAL A 192 -5.38 -14.52 3.39
N CYS A 193 -4.75 -13.77 2.47
CA CYS A 193 -5.43 -13.14 1.35
C CYS A 193 -6.08 -14.18 0.43
N LEU A 194 -5.39 -15.26 0.08
CA LEU A 194 -5.95 -16.34 -0.75
C LEU A 194 -7.15 -17.01 -0.06
N GLY A 195 -7.05 -17.27 1.24
CA GLY A 195 -8.15 -17.79 2.04
C GLY A 195 -9.36 -16.85 2.08
N LEU A 196 -9.16 -15.57 2.38
CA LEU A 196 -10.22 -14.57 2.42
C LEU A 196 -10.85 -14.33 1.05
N LEU A 197 -10.04 -14.24 -0.01
CA LEU A 197 -10.51 -13.96 -1.37
C LEU A 197 -11.46 -15.05 -1.86
N LYS A 198 -11.28 -16.31 -1.44
CA LYS A 198 -12.24 -17.40 -1.73
C LYS A 198 -13.67 -17.11 -1.24
N HIS A 199 -13.82 -16.30 -0.19
CA HIS A 199 -15.11 -15.92 0.40
C HIS A 199 -15.53 -14.49 0.07
N ASN A 200 -14.58 -13.60 -0.17
CA ASN A 200 -14.80 -12.18 -0.46
C ASN A 200 -14.78 -11.85 -1.97
N TRP A 201 -14.39 -12.79 -2.84
CA TRP A 201 -14.51 -12.57 -4.28
C TRP A 201 -15.97 -12.51 -4.70
N TYR A 202 -16.24 -11.75 -5.77
CA TYR A 202 -17.59 -11.59 -6.30
C TYR A 202 -18.21 -12.94 -6.75
N PRO A 203 -19.46 -13.24 -6.35
CA PRO A 203 -20.29 -12.52 -5.36
C PRO A 203 -19.85 -12.83 -3.92
N SER A 204 -19.60 -11.79 -3.11
CA SER A 204 -19.08 -11.96 -1.74
C SER A 204 -20.04 -12.71 -0.83
N ARG A 205 -19.49 -13.65 -0.06
CA ARG A 205 -20.15 -14.33 1.07
C ARG A 205 -19.72 -13.79 2.42
N ALA A 206 -18.57 -13.12 2.48
CA ALA A 206 -18.06 -12.47 3.66
C ALA A 206 -17.38 -11.14 3.29
N PHE A 207 -17.56 -10.14 4.14
CA PHE A 207 -16.81 -8.87 4.07
C PHE A 207 -15.65 -8.91 5.05
N VAL A 208 -14.57 -8.21 4.69
CA VAL A 208 -13.33 -8.24 5.47
C VAL A 208 -13.25 -7.19 6.58
N GLY A 209 -14.05 -6.12 6.46
CA GLY A 209 -14.13 -5.04 7.45
C GLY A 209 -12.85 -4.20 7.58
N ASP A 210 -12.91 -3.24 8.51
CA ASP A 210 -11.77 -2.42 8.92
C ASP A 210 -10.66 -3.28 9.54
N THR A 211 -11.03 -4.40 10.16
CA THR A 211 -10.12 -5.42 10.71
C THR A 211 -9.04 -5.82 9.71
N PHE A 212 -9.43 -6.23 8.49
CA PHE A 212 -8.46 -6.64 7.47
C PHE A 212 -7.64 -5.47 6.92
N CYS A 213 -8.26 -4.31 6.73
CA CYS A 213 -7.57 -3.12 6.24
C CYS A 213 -6.47 -2.68 7.22
N TYR A 214 -6.74 -2.74 8.52
CA TYR A 214 -5.75 -2.42 9.56
C TYR A 214 -4.68 -3.50 9.68
N PHE A 215 -5.06 -4.77 9.64
CA PHE A 215 -4.13 -5.90 9.63
C PHE A 215 -3.15 -5.83 8.45
N SER A 216 -3.66 -5.76 7.21
CA SER A 216 -2.84 -5.73 6.00
C SER A 216 -1.99 -4.46 5.91
N GLY A 217 -2.57 -3.29 6.19
CA GLY A 217 -1.84 -2.02 6.23
C GLY A 217 -0.70 -2.02 7.25
N MET A 218 -0.93 -2.56 8.45
CA MET A 218 0.12 -2.70 9.47
C MET A 218 1.20 -3.69 9.05
N ALA A 219 0.84 -4.82 8.41
CA ALA A 219 1.81 -5.78 7.89
C ALA A 219 2.77 -5.13 6.89
N PHE A 220 2.23 -4.33 5.98
CA PHE A 220 3.01 -3.56 5.02
C PHE A 220 3.91 -2.52 5.69
N ALA A 221 3.38 -1.76 6.65
CA ALA A 221 4.16 -0.78 7.38
C ALA A 221 5.32 -1.41 8.17
N VAL A 222 5.06 -2.52 8.87
CA VAL A 222 6.06 -3.29 9.62
C VAL A 222 7.22 -3.71 8.72
N VAL A 223 6.95 -4.37 7.60
CA VAL A 223 8.03 -4.84 6.71
C VAL A 223 8.73 -3.70 6.00
N GLY A 224 8.00 -2.64 5.62
CA GLY A 224 8.61 -1.46 4.99
C GLY A 224 9.54 -0.68 5.93
N ILE A 225 9.18 -0.58 7.22
CA ILE A 225 9.95 0.13 8.24
C ILE A 225 11.18 -0.68 8.64
N LEU A 226 10.99 -1.93 9.08
CA LEU A 226 12.08 -2.77 9.58
C LEU A 226 12.94 -3.37 8.47
N GLY A 227 12.37 -3.53 7.28
CA GLY A 227 13.11 -3.91 6.08
C GLY A 227 13.86 -2.74 5.44
N HIS A 228 13.68 -1.50 5.93
CA HIS A 228 14.28 -0.28 5.40
C HIS A 228 13.98 0.00 3.91
N PHE A 229 12.87 -0.50 3.38
CA PHE A 229 12.44 -0.28 2.00
C PHE A 229 11.12 0.50 1.91
N SER A 230 10.80 1.33 2.90
CA SER A 230 9.57 2.14 2.96
C SER A 230 9.34 3.01 1.71
N LYS A 231 10.41 3.47 1.03
CA LYS A 231 10.31 4.20 -0.24
C LYS A 231 9.80 3.31 -1.37
N THR A 232 10.31 2.08 -1.46
CA THR A 232 9.82 1.07 -2.41
C THR A 232 8.38 0.69 -2.09
N LEU A 233 8.05 0.53 -0.80
CA LEU A 233 6.68 0.27 -0.36
C LEU A 233 5.72 1.37 -0.84
N LEU A 234 6.06 2.65 -0.64
CA LEU A 234 5.23 3.75 -1.10
C LEU A 234 5.06 3.77 -2.63
N ALA A 235 6.08 3.34 -3.39
CA ALA A 235 5.96 3.18 -4.84
C ALA A 235 4.99 2.05 -5.22
N LEU A 236 4.91 0.97 -4.43
CA LEU A 236 3.90 -0.09 -4.61
C LEU A 236 2.49 0.37 -4.21
N PHE A 237 2.37 1.42 -3.39
CA PHE A 237 1.10 2.03 -2.96
C PHE A 237 0.58 3.13 -3.89
N VAL A 238 1.10 3.26 -5.12
CA VAL A 238 0.70 4.35 -6.03
C VAL A 238 -0.81 4.47 -6.23
N PRO A 239 -1.60 3.41 -6.48
CA PRO A 239 -3.06 3.54 -6.60
C PRO A 239 -3.73 4.04 -5.32
N GLN A 240 -3.25 3.60 -4.15
CA GLN A 240 -3.73 4.03 -2.84
C GLN A 240 -3.40 5.51 -2.59
N ILE A 241 -2.18 5.93 -2.92
CA ILE A 241 -1.74 7.34 -2.86
C ILE A 241 -2.62 8.20 -3.77
N VAL A 242 -2.83 7.77 -5.02
CA VAL A 242 -3.68 8.48 -5.99
C VAL A 242 -5.11 8.59 -5.47
N ASN A 243 -5.69 7.51 -4.93
CA ASN A 243 -7.02 7.54 -4.34
C ASN A 243 -7.10 8.47 -3.14
N PHE A 244 -6.11 8.43 -2.24
CA PHE A 244 -6.03 9.31 -1.07
C PHE A 244 -5.97 10.78 -1.48
N VAL A 245 -5.02 11.16 -2.35
CA VAL A 245 -4.87 12.53 -2.85
C VAL A 245 -6.11 13.00 -3.59
N TYR A 246 -6.70 12.15 -4.42
CA TYR A 246 -7.92 12.47 -5.15
C TYR A 246 -9.12 12.65 -4.21
N SER A 247 -9.20 11.86 -3.13
CA SER A 247 -10.23 11.94 -2.09
C SER A 247 -10.05 13.12 -1.12
N THR A 248 -8.86 13.73 -1.02
CA THR A 248 -8.52 14.80 -0.08
C THR A 248 -9.56 15.93 -0.04
N PRO A 249 -10.06 16.49 -1.16
CA PRO A 249 -11.05 17.55 -1.10
C PRO A 249 -12.33 17.15 -0.36
N GLN A 250 -12.75 15.88 -0.47
CA GLN A 250 -13.89 15.35 0.29
C GLN A 250 -13.52 15.06 1.74
N LEU A 251 -12.42 14.35 1.97
CA LEU A 251 -11.99 13.92 3.31
C LEU A 251 -11.77 15.10 4.27
N PHE A 252 -11.20 16.19 3.78
CA PHE A 252 -10.98 17.38 4.59
C PHE A 252 -12.20 18.31 4.63
N GLY A 253 -13.24 18.06 3.82
CA GLY A 253 -14.49 18.82 3.81
C GLY A 253 -14.49 20.09 2.96
N LEU A 254 -13.58 20.21 1.99
CA LEU A 254 -13.60 21.28 0.98
C LEU A 254 -14.75 21.08 -0.03
N VAL A 255 -15.08 19.82 -0.31
CA VAL A 255 -16.18 19.36 -1.17
C VAL A 255 -17.09 18.45 -0.33
N PRO A 256 -18.40 18.37 -0.61
CA PRO A 256 -19.30 17.46 0.10
C PRO A 256 -18.79 16.01 0.09
N CYS A 257 -18.78 15.41 1.28
CA CYS A 257 -18.36 14.03 1.50
C CYS A 257 -19.53 13.22 2.05
N PRO A 258 -20.23 12.45 1.22
CA PRO A 258 -21.23 11.49 1.69
C PRO A 258 -20.60 10.44 2.62
N ARG A 259 -21.40 9.83 3.50
CA ARG A 259 -20.95 8.71 4.35
C ARG A 259 -20.45 7.53 3.51
N HIS A 260 -21.15 7.21 2.42
CA HIS A 260 -20.80 6.14 1.50
C HIS A 260 -20.42 6.71 0.13
N ARG A 261 -19.19 6.40 -0.32
CA ARG A 261 -18.62 6.89 -1.59
C ARG A 261 -18.41 5.78 -2.61
N LEU A 262 -18.86 4.56 -2.33
CA LEU A 262 -18.82 3.44 -3.26
C LEU A 262 -19.71 3.70 -4.50
N PRO A 263 -19.41 3.06 -5.65
CA PRO A 263 -20.29 3.08 -6.82
C PRO A 263 -21.72 2.61 -6.53
N ARG A 264 -22.69 2.99 -7.37
CA ARG A 264 -24.08 2.54 -7.24
C ARG A 264 -24.38 1.41 -8.21
N LEU A 265 -25.04 0.36 -7.73
CA LEU A 265 -25.59 -0.69 -8.58
C LEU A 265 -26.86 -0.19 -9.26
N ASP A 266 -26.91 -0.28 -10.60
CA ASP A 266 -28.12 -0.06 -11.38
C ASP A 266 -28.92 -1.38 -11.44
N PRO A 267 -30.13 -1.46 -10.85
CA PRO A 267 -30.93 -2.68 -10.84
C PRO A 267 -31.37 -3.14 -12.23
N ALA A 268 -31.51 -2.22 -13.20
CA ALA A 268 -31.97 -2.55 -14.54
C ALA A 268 -30.89 -3.26 -15.35
N THR A 269 -29.63 -2.85 -15.20
CA THR A 269 -28.50 -3.39 -15.97
C THR A 269 -27.64 -4.37 -15.18
N GLY A 270 -27.76 -4.40 -13.85
CA GLY A 270 -26.89 -5.18 -12.96
C GLY A 270 -25.44 -4.68 -12.93
N LYS A 271 -25.18 -3.45 -13.39
CA LYS A 271 -23.84 -2.86 -13.50
C LYS A 271 -23.65 -1.72 -12.49
N LEU A 272 -22.41 -1.47 -12.13
CA LEU A 272 -22.02 -0.33 -11.31
C LEU A 272 -21.92 0.94 -12.13
N THR A 273 -22.40 2.04 -11.57
CA THR A 273 -22.35 3.41 -12.11
C THR A 273 -21.69 4.34 -11.10
N PRO A 274 -21.08 5.46 -11.55
CA PRO A 274 -20.52 6.44 -10.63
C PRO A 274 -21.57 6.94 -9.64
N SER A 275 -21.20 7.02 -8.35
CA SER A 275 -22.02 7.62 -7.32
C SER A 275 -21.78 9.13 -7.24
N TRP A 276 -22.79 9.85 -6.76
CA TRP A 276 -22.82 11.31 -6.78
C TRP A 276 -22.91 11.91 -5.36
N ALA A 277 -22.23 13.04 -5.17
CA ALA A 277 -22.30 13.88 -3.98
C ALA A 277 -23.02 15.20 -4.32
N VAL A 278 -24.05 15.52 -3.55
CA VAL A 278 -24.86 16.73 -3.73
C VAL A 278 -24.09 17.96 -3.27
N VAL A 279 -24.04 18.98 -4.11
CA VAL A 279 -23.41 20.28 -3.83
C VAL A 279 -24.47 21.25 -3.32
N ARG A 280 -24.11 22.03 -2.29
CA ARG A 280 -25.02 23.04 -1.71
C ARG A 280 -25.47 24.05 -2.78
N PRO A 281 -26.74 24.50 -2.78
CA PRO A 281 -27.21 25.53 -3.69
C PRO A 281 -26.39 26.82 -3.57
N ARG A 282 -26.20 27.55 -4.68
CA ARG A 282 -25.38 28.77 -4.74
C ARG A 282 -25.62 29.78 -3.60
N VAL A 283 -26.88 29.96 -3.20
CA VAL A 283 -27.29 30.93 -2.15
C VAL A 283 -26.77 30.53 -0.76
N GLN A 284 -26.58 29.23 -0.50
CA GLN A 284 -26.17 28.69 0.80
C GLN A 284 -24.66 28.41 0.90
N ARG A 285 -23.87 28.76 -0.13
CA ARG A 285 -22.44 28.43 -0.21
C ARG A 285 -21.59 29.41 0.60
N THR A 286 -20.79 28.85 1.51
CA THR A 286 -19.70 29.57 2.18
C THR A 286 -18.55 29.87 1.20
N SER A 287 -17.58 30.70 1.59
CA SER A 287 -16.36 30.93 0.79
C SER A 287 -15.58 29.64 0.51
N ARG A 288 -15.60 28.71 1.47
CA ARG A 288 -15.01 27.38 1.34
C ARG A 288 -15.73 26.56 0.27
N ASP A 289 -17.06 26.55 0.27
CA ASP A 289 -17.85 25.84 -0.74
C ASP A 289 -17.63 26.42 -2.14
N LYS A 290 -17.49 27.75 -2.25
CA LYS A 290 -17.17 28.41 -3.54
C LYS A 290 -15.80 27.97 -4.06
N ALA A 291 -14.78 27.88 -3.20
CA ALA A 291 -13.47 27.34 -3.55
C ALA A 291 -13.55 25.86 -3.95
N GLY A 292 -14.33 25.05 -3.23
CA GLY A 292 -14.60 23.66 -3.58
C GLY A 292 -15.26 23.50 -4.96
N VAL A 293 -16.26 24.32 -5.28
CA VAL A 293 -16.89 24.33 -6.61
C VAL A 293 -15.91 24.77 -7.70
N ALA A 294 -15.08 25.78 -7.45
CA ALA A 294 -14.05 26.20 -8.40
C ALA A 294 -13.05 25.06 -8.69
N LEU A 295 -12.62 24.34 -7.64
CA LEU A 295 -11.79 23.14 -7.77
C LEU A 295 -12.50 22.05 -8.60
N LEU A 296 -13.76 21.76 -8.31
CA LEU A 296 -14.55 20.77 -9.06
C LEU A 296 -14.64 21.12 -10.55
N VAL A 297 -14.87 22.40 -10.89
CA VAL A 297 -14.89 22.86 -12.28
C VAL A 297 -13.52 22.69 -12.94
N ALA A 298 -12.44 22.95 -12.23
CA ALA A 298 -11.09 22.70 -12.74
C ALA A 298 -10.83 21.19 -12.97
N LEU A 299 -11.25 20.33 -12.03
CA LEU A 299 -11.14 18.87 -12.14
C LEU A 299 -11.99 18.30 -13.28
N GLU A 300 -13.16 18.88 -13.59
CA GLU A 300 -13.99 18.45 -14.71
C GLU A 300 -13.31 18.75 -16.06
N ARG A 301 -12.59 19.87 -16.19
CA ARG A 301 -11.84 20.22 -17.42
C ARG A 301 -10.77 19.20 -17.78
N VAL A 302 -10.14 18.60 -16.77
CA VAL A 302 -9.19 17.49 -16.94
C VAL A 302 -9.88 16.12 -16.91
N GLY A 303 -11.22 16.10 -16.81
CA GLY A 303 -12.09 14.93 -16.78
C GLY A 303 -11.83 13.98 -15.61
N LEU A 304 -11.42 14.50 -14.46
CA LEU A 304 -11.31 13.71 -13.24
C LEU A 304 -12.67 13.54 -12.54
N VAL A 305 -13.56 14.52 -12.68
CA VAL A 305 -14.94 14.46 -12.17
C VAL A 305 -15.94 14.73 -13.30
N ALA A 306 -17.20 14.34 -13.09
CA ALA A 306 -18.32 14.87 -13.85
C ALA A 306 -19.22 15.70 -12.94
N LEU A 307 -19.76 16.80 -13.47
CA LEU A 307 -20.65 17.70 -12.73
C LEU A 307 -22.05 17.71 -13.34
N GLN A 308 -23.06 17.56 -12.48
CA GLN A 308 -24.43 17.89 -12.83
C GLN A 308 -24.64 19.39 -12.63
N ARG A 309 -25.31 20.00 -13.61
CA ARG A 309 -25.67 21.41 -13.59
C ARG A 309 -27.17 21.55 -13.72
N ASP A 310 -27.71 22.51 -12.99
CA ASP A 310 -29.10 22.91 -13.15
C ASP A 310 -29.32 23.47 -14.57
N PRO A 311 -30.36 23.02 -15.30
CA PRO A 311 -30.59 23.43 -16.69
C PRO A 311 -30.78 24.94 -16.89
N HIS A 312 -31.35 25.63 -15.90
CA HIS A 312 -31.70 27.05 -16.00
C HIS A 312 -30.59 27.96 -15.48
N SER A 313 -30.11 27.70 -14.25
CA SER A 313 -29.12 28.55 -13.57
C SER A 313 -27.67 28.21 -13.93
N ARG A 314 -27.44 27.06 -14.60
CA ARG A 314 -26.11 26.49 -14.90
C ARG A 314 -25.24 26.25 -13.66
N ASP A 315 -25.83 26.32 -12.48
CA ASP A 315 -25.14 26.10 -11.21
C ASP A 315 -24.83 24.62 -10.99
N VAL A 316 -23.71 24.33 -10.33
CA VAL A 316 -23.29 22.94 -10.05
C VAL A 316 -24.15 22.35 -8.92
N THR A 317 -24.92 21.31 -9.23
CA THR A 317 -25.84 20.66 -8.27
C THR A 317 -25.27 19.39 -7.66
N ALA A 318 -24.45 18.66 -8.40
CA ALA A 318 -23.78 17.45 -7.90
C ALA A 318 -22.45 17.20 -8.61
N THR A 319 -21.58 16.43 -7.97
CA THR A 319 -20.33 15.90 -8.55
C THR A 319 -20.27 14.40 -8.37
N THR A 320 -19.60 13.68 -9.26
CA THR A 320 -19.20 12.30 -8.99
C THR A 320 -18.34 12.24 -7.72
N ASN A 321 -18.46 11.19 -6.91
CA ASN A 321 -17.61 10.99 -5.73
C ASN A 321 -16.14 10.86 -6.13
N LEU A 322 -15.24 11.48 -5.36
CA LEU A 322 -13.82 11.57 -5.67
C LEU A 322 -13.08 10.34 -5.15
N THR A 323 -13.31 9.19 -5.79
CA THR A 323 -12.57 7.95 -5.54
C THR A 323 -12.11 7.33 -6.86
N VAL A 324 -11.01 6.57 -6.83
CA VAL A 324 -10.49 5.89 -8.03
C VAL A 324 -11.52 4.93 -8.62
N LEU A 325 -12.33 4.26 -7.78
CA LEU A 325 -13.42 3.39 -8.25
C LEU A 325 -14.45 4.16 -9.11
N ASN A 326 -14.88 5.34 -8.67
CA ASN A 326 -15.79 6.18 -9.45
C ASN A 326 -15.10 6.75 -10.70
N LEU A 327 -13.82 7.09 -10.63
CA LEU A 327 -13.04 7.56 -11.78
C LEU A 327 -12.90 6.48 -12.86
N LEU A 328 -12.65 5.22 -12.47
CA LEU A 328 -12.58 4.08 -13.38
C LEU A 328 -13.93 3.81 -14.08
N LEU A 329 -15.05 4.08 -13.40
CA LEU A 329 -16.38 3.99 -14.01
C LEU A 329 -16.68 5.21 -14.90
N LEU A 330 -16.26 6.41 -14.49
CA LEU A 330 -16.42 7.63 -15.26
C LEU A 330 -15.70 7.55 -16.61
N ARG A 331 -14.46 7.02 -16.61
CA ARG A 331 -13.63 6.90 -17.81
C ARG A 331 -13.82 5.60 -18.57
N GLY A 332 -14.08 4.49 -17.87
CA GLY A 332 -14.20 3.15 -18.46
C GLY A 332 -15.65 2.70 -18.68
N GLY A 333 -16.64 3.52 -18.37
CA GLY A 333 -18.06 3.18 -18.46
C GLY A 333 -18.52 2.20 -17.38
N SER A 334 -19.85 2.01 -17.34
CA SER A 334 -20.53 1.14 -16.40
C SER A 334 -20.21 -0.33 -16.65
N VAL A 335 -19.85 -1.06 -15.60
CA VAL A 335 -19.46 -2.47 -15.66
C VAL A 335 -19.97 -3.26 -14.46
N ARG A 336 -20.01 -4.59 -14.59
CA ARG A 336 -20.29 -5.47 -13.47
C ARG A 336 -19.22 -5.32 -12.39
N GLU A 337 -19.61 -5.61 -11.16
CA GLU A 337 -18.79 -5.41 -9.97
C GLU A 337 -17.42 -6.11 -10.03
N ASP A 338 -17.37 -7.40 -10.38
CA ASP A 338 -16.11 -8.15 -10.55
C ASP A 338 -15.16 -7.53 -11.58
N THR A 339 -15.73 -6.91 -12.61
CA THR A 339 -14.96 -6.26 -13.68
C THR A 339 -14.34 -4.96 -13.19
N LEU A 340 -15.02 -4.23 -12.29
CA LEU A 340 -14.43 -3.08 -11.63
C LEU A 340 -13.26 -3.48 -10.71
N THR A 341 -13.41 -4.57 -9.94
CA THR A 341 -12.32 -5.13 -9.13
C THR A 341 -11.11 -5.50 -9.99
N LYS A 342 -11.33 -6.17 -11.13
CA LYS A 342 -10.27 -6.50 -12.11
C LYS A 342 -9.60 -5.26 -12.70
N ARG A 343 -10.37 -4.20 -13.00
CA ARG A 343 -9.81 -2.91 -13.48
C ARG A 343 -8.89 -2.28 -12.43
N LEU A 344 -9.31 -2.27 -11.16
CA LEU A 344 -8.47 -1.77 -10.09
C LEU A 344 -7.21 -2.64 -9.90
N ALA A 345 -7.35 -3.97 -9.96
CA ALA A 345 -6.21 -4.89 -9.90
C ALA A 345 -5.22 -4.65 -11.05
N ALA A 346 -5.70 -4.38 -12.27
CA ALA A 346 -4.86 -4.01 -13.40
C ALA A 346 -4.13 -2.68 -13.16
N CYS A 347 -4.80 -1.66 -12.59
CA CYS A 347 -4.14 -0.43 -12.16
C CYS A 347 -3.06 -0.68 -11.10
N GLN A 348 -3.30 -1.60 -10.17
CA GLN A 348 -2.33 -1.99 -9.15
C GLN A 348 -1.10 -2.68 -9.75
N VAL A 349 -1.29 -3.65 -10.64
CA VAL A 349 -0.21 -4.32 -11.34
C VAL A 349 0.59 -3.33 -12.20
N ALA A 350 -0.08 -2.43 -12.93
CA ALA A 350 0.60 -1.38 -13.70
C ALA A 350 1.42 -0.44 -12.79
N GLY A 351 0.88 -0.07 -11.62
CA GLY A 351 1.60 0.68 -10.59
C GLY A 351 2.85 -0.06 -10.09
N THR A 352 2.74 -1.36 -9.80
CA THR A 352 3.87 -2.22 -9.43
C THR A 352 4.93 -2.27 -10.52
N VAL A 353 4.55 -2.47 -11.77
CA VAL A 353 5.50 -2.51 -12.90
C VAL A 353 6.23 -1.18 -13.03
N LEU A 354 5.50 -0.05 -12.94
CA LEU A 354 6.11 1.27 -12.93
C LEU A 354 7.05 1.46 -11.74
N ALA A 355 6.65 1.03 -10.54
CA ALA A 355 7.47 1.11 -9.34
C ALA A 355 8.80 0.35 -9.51
N PHE A 356 8.76 -0.87 -10.07
CA PHE A 356 9.98 -1.64 -10.35
C PHE A 356 10.82 -1.04 -11.46
N ALA A 357 10.20 -0.56 -12.53
CA ALA A 357 10.92 0.14 -13.60
C ALA A 357 11.65 1.39 -13.06
N LEU A 358 11.01 2.14 -12.17
CA LEU A 358 11.63 3.31 -11.52
C LEU A 358 12.74 2.89 -10.55
N ARG A 359 12.49 1.90 -9.69
CA ARG A 359 13.47 1.46 -8.67
C ARG A 359 14.72 0.88 -9.32
N TYR A 360 14.57 -0.04 -10.27
CA TYR A 360 15.68 -0.79 -10.85
C TYR A 360 16.22 -0.20 -12.16
N GLY A 361 15.40 0.53 -12.92
CA GLY A 361 15.83 1.19 -14.16
C GLY A 361 16.26 2.64 -13.96
N ALA A 362 15.49 3.43 -13.20
CA ALA A 362 15.73 4.87 -13.02
C ALA A 362 16.42 5.24 -11.69
N GLY A 363 16.68 4.29 -10.80
CA GLY A 363 17.31 4.54 -9.49
C GLY A 363 18.67 5.22 -9.61
N ARG A 364 19.48 4.84 -10.61
CA ARG A 364 20.78 5.49 -10.90
C ARG A 364 20.63 6.95 -11.34
N TRP A 365 19.59 7.28 -12.10
CA TRP A 365 19.30 8.65 -12.48
C TRP A 365 18.83 9.49 -11.28
N ALA A 366 17.93 8.92 -10.46
CA ALA A 366 17.35 9.63 -9.33
C ALA A 366 18.33 9.86 -8.18
N TYR A 367 19.28 8.96 -7.94
CA TYR A 367 20.19 9.01 -6.77
C TYR A 367 21.69 9.11 -7.13
N GLY A 368 22.06 9.02 -8.41
CA GLY A 368 23.45 8.95 -8.88
C GLY A 368 24.04 7.53 -8.84
N GLU A 369 25.23 7.32 -9.40
CA GLU A 369 25.90 6.00 -9.49
C GLU A 369 26.18 5.37 -8.12
N GLU A 370 26.41 6.18 -7.09
CA GLU A 370 26.63 5.72 -5.71
C GLU A 370 25.33 5.54 -4.92
N GLY A 371 24.31 6.36 -5.18
CA GLY A 371 23.04 6.32 -4.45
C GLY A 371 22.05 5.24 -4.92
N GLY A 372 22.28 4.64 -6.09
CA GLY A 372 21.57 3.44 -6.54
C GLY A 372 21.97 2.16 -5.79
N ARG A 373 22.99 2.22 -4.92
CA ARG A 373 23.51 1.10 -4.13
C ARG A 373 22.95 1.05 -2.70
N ALA A 374 22.05 1.99 -2.34
CA ALA A 374 21.40 2.08 -1.04
C ALA A 374 19.95 1.57 -1.04
#